data_AF-A0A1E7EQC4-F1
#
_entry.id   AF-A0A1E7EQC4-F1
#
_cell.length_a   1.000
_cell.length_b   1.000
_cell.length_c   1.000
_cell.angle_alpha   90.00
_cell.angle_beta   90.00
_cell.angle_gamma   90.00
#
_symmetry.space_group_name_H-M   'P 1'
#
loop_
_entity.id
_entity.type
_entity.pdbx_description
1 polymer ?
#
loop_
_entity_poly.entity_id
_entity_poly.type
_entity_poly.pdbx_seq_one_letter_code
_entity_poly.pdbx_strand_id
1 'polypeptide(L)'
;MDSTLTASSLTQNEKAATAAGENVEGNNTRDVEEQSKPKEKNIAGNKVSDHRKLSLFDTIIMLTTWTTAGVLIAVPYSFGQFGYIGGSMLLLFVILVTLYYLNFLLDVADNCKDGTIMGLGDVGYELAGEKGRKLFETFQFVHLIGWLPVGLQTIAISFQYIVNGNCTGMWSIICCVVLYCLLQCMQSWHHMVWIGYITATIAVLKACVFLPYAYVKYQDDIQDSPEYLSALAFGNPDPTWYNYCVAMTGFFYAFAPVNVLIEIRSSMKDPSQCKKALNISASIQICLYLLAGVMGVVYWGYNVNDPITIEIPRGWLGILLNVVVTLATVLDYFIAAKISNDWVRSKFFPNWSKAGIGSKLVYTLPTTILAIVCVLVIPEFNTLIAVLVSISLIGMNTWAITLAWELGGRNYKANRVLMWTLCAAGLILNAGGLAGALYDVITADYSSNHFCALS
;
A
#
# COMPACT_ATOMS: atom_id res chain seq x y z
N MET A 1 28.11 -24.95 -76.77
CA MET A 1 29.02 -23.81 -76.92
C MET A 1 29.71 -23.62 -75.59
N ASP A 2 31.04 -23.69 -75.64
CA ASP A 2 32.04 -23.11 -74.74
C ASP A 2 31.99 -23.44 -73.23
N SER A 3 32.96 -24.15 -72.64
CA SER A 3 34.44 -23.98 -72.59
C SER A 3 34.84 -23.03 -71.43
N THR A 4 35.17 -23.55 -70.23
CA THR A 4 36.48 -24.01 -69.68
C THR A 4 37.38 -22.90 -69.08
N LEU A 5 38.35 -23.33 -68.24
CA LEU A 5 39.53 -22.61 -67.67
C LEU A 5 39.29 -21.91 -66.32
N THR A 6 40.16 -21.98 -65.27
CA THR A 6 41.33 -22.83 -64.92
C THR A 6 41.61 -22.68 -63.40
N ALA A 7 42.07 -23.71 -62.66
CA ALA A 7 43.47 -23.94 -62.17
C ALA A 7 44.15 -22.78 -61.40
N SER A 8 45.04 -22.98 -60.40
CA SER A 8 45.91 -24.13 -60.10
C SER A 8 46.25 -24.25 -58.58
N SER A 9 46.52 -25.44 -58.02
CA SER A 9 47.84 -26.02 -57.62
C SER A 9 48.61 -25.26 -56.49
N LEU A 10 49.32 -25.88 -55.52
CA LEU A 10 50.09 -27.14 -55.50
C LEU A 10 50.06 -27.86 -54.12
N THR A 11 50.38 -29.17 -54.14
CA THR A 11 50.63 -30.07 -52.99
C THR A 11 52.09 -30.53 -52.93
N GLN A 12 52.60 -30.87 -51.73
CA GLN A 12 53.54 -31.98 -51.37
C GLN A 12 54.03 -31.78 -49.90
N ASN A 13 53.99 -32.73 -48.96
CA ASN A 13 54.64 -34.07 -48.84
C ASN A 13 56.18 -33.96 -48.81
N GLU A 14 57.01 -34.60 -47.96
CA GLU A 14 56.90 -35.73 -47.01
C GLU A 14 57.69 -35.39 -45.68
N LYS A 15 58.11 -36.24 -44.72
CA LYS A 15 58.09 -37.72 -44.47
C LYS A 15 58.18 -38.02 -42.94
N ALA A 16 58.55 -39.24 -42.52
CA ALA A 16 58.74 -39.66 -41.11
C ALA A 16 59.97 -40.58 -40.89
N ALA A 17 60.53 -40.60 -39.68
CA ALA A 17 61.24 -41.71 -38.98
C ALA A 17 61.86 -41.21 -37.64
N THR A 18 62.28 -41.95 -36.60
CA THR A 18 61.98 -43.21 -35.88
C THR A 18 63.15 -43.39 -34.86
N ALA A 19 62.92 -44.04 -33.69
CA ALA A 19 63.92 -44.50 -32.68
C ALA A 19 64.60 -43.43 -31.79
N ALA A 20 65.08 -43.70 -30.56
CA ALA A 20 64.83 -44.75 -29.54
C ALA A 20 65.58 -44.36 -28.23
N GLY A 21 65.33 -45.02 -27.07
CA GLY A 21 66.28 -45.04 -25.93
C GLY A 21 65.74 -44.63 -24.56
N GLU A 22 66.24 -45.28 -23.49
CA GLU A 22 65.74 -45.25 -22.11
C GLU A 22 66.45 -44.27 -21.15
N ASN A 23 65.72 -43.89 -20.09
CA ASN A 23 66.12 -43.66 -18.68
C ASN A 23 67.56 -43.21 -18.29
N VAL A 24 67.66 -42.22 -17.38
CA VAL A 24 68.17 -42.36 -15.99
C VAL A 24 68.12 -41.02 -15.21
N GLU A 25 68.10 -41.15 -13.88
CA GLU A 25 67.99 -40.21 -12.74
C GLU A 25 68.77 -38.87 -12.78
N GLY A 26 68.30 -37.88 -11.99
CA GLY A 26 69.06 -36.69 -11.59
C GLY A 26 68.23 -35.64 -10.83
N ASN A 27 68.73 -35.09 -9.72
CA ASN A 27 67.98 -34.26 -8.76
C ASN A 27 68.62 -32.87 -8.52
N ASN A 28 67.81 -31.84 -8.20
CA ASN A 28 68.17 -30.42 -7.96
C ASN A 28 68.79 -29.67 -9.18
N THR A 29 68.62 -28.36 -9.40
CA THR A 29 68.22 -27.23 -8.51
C THR A 29 67.62 -26.07 -9.34
N ARG A 30 66.86 -25.16 -8.67
CA ARG A 30 66.68 -23.70 -8.91
C ARG A 30 67.40 -23.03 -10.10
N ASP A 31 66.87 -22.04 -10.81
CA ASP A 31 65.57 -21.32 -10.85
C ASP A 31 65.49 -20.64 -12.25
N VAL A 32 64.30 -20.24 -12.74
CA VAL A 32 63.99 -19.10 -13.64
C VAL A 32 62.65 -19.33 -14.37
N GLU A 33 61.70 -18.44 -14.06
CA GLU A 33 60.53 -17.91 -14.79
C GLU A 33 59.63 -18.73 -15.75
N GLU A 34 58.34 -18.42 -15.60
CA GLU A 34 57.29 -18.37 -16.64
C GLU A 34 56.77 -19.66 -17.33
N GLN A 35 55.59 -20.14 -16.91
CA GLN A 35 54.30 -19.83 -17.58
C GLN A 35 53.11 -20.69 -17.10
N SER A 36 51.92 -20.06 -17.14
CA SER A 36 50.57 -20.64 -17.28
C SER A 36 50.11 -21.84 -16.41
N LYS A 37 49.26 -21.53 -15.41
CA LYS A 37 48.08 -22.35 -15.07
C LYS A 37 46.83 -21.46 -15.03
N PRO A 38 45.69 -21.86 -15.62
CA PRO A 38 44.46 -21.07 -15.56
C PRO A 38 43.91 -21.08 -14.13
N LYS A 39 43.66 -19.90 -13.57
CA LYS A 39 43.03 -19.76 -12.24
C LYS A 39 41.58 -20.22 -12.32
N GLU A 40 41.29 -21.33 -11.66
CA GLU A 40 39.97 -21.78 -11.28
C GLU A 40 39.21 -20.63 -10.58
N LYS A 41 38.21 -20.07 -11.26
CA LYS A 41 37.39 -18.98 -10.68
C LYS A 41 36.46 -19.59 -9.65
N ASN A 42 36.91 -19.55 -8.40
CA ASN A 42 36.03 -19.65 -7.24
C ASN A 42 34.88 -18.66 -7.40
N ILE A 43 33.69 -19.18 -7.73
CA ILE A 43 32.43 -18.43 -7.62
C ILE A 43 32.11 -18.39 -6.12
N ALA A 44 32.84 -17.54 -5.40
CA ALA A 44 32.57 -17.23 -4.01
C ALA A 44 31.15 -16.68 -3.93
N GLY A 45 30.28 -17.39 -3.23
CA GLY A 45 28.86 -17.06 -3.21
C GLY A 45 28.63 -15.62 -2.74
N ASN A 46 27.76 -14.90 -3.44
CA ASN A 46 27.10 -13.73 -2.88
C ASN A 46 26.33 -14.21 -1.63
N LYS A 47 26.97 -14.09 -0.46
CA LYS A 47 26.26 -13.94 0.80
C LYS A 47 25.44 -12.66 0.69
N VAL A 48 24.21 -12.81 0.20
CA VAL A 48 23.16 -11.83 0.40
C VAL A 48 23.15 -11.55 1.90
N SER A 49 23.35 -10.29 2.26
CA SER A 49 23.50 -9.87 3.65
C SER A 49 22.36 -10.39 4.50
N ASP A 50 22.69 -10.88 5.70
CA ASP A 50 21.76 -11.47 6.67
C ASP A 50 20.82 -10.40 7.25
N HIS A 51 19.95 -9.86 6.40
CA HIS A 51 18.89 -8.95 6.77
C HIS A 51 17.90 -9.73 7.62
N ARG A 52 17.78 -9.28 8.88
CA ARG A 52 16.96 -9.83 9.95
C ARG A 52 15.54 -10.12 9.43
N LYS A 53 15.26 -11.39 9.09
CA LYS A 53 13.94 -11.83 8.61
C LYS A 53 12.87 -11.53 9.66
N LEU A 54 11.69 -11.11 9.22
CA LEU A 54 10.60 -10.69 10.08
C LEU A 54 10.10 -11.85 10.95
N SER A 55 9.85 -11.59 12.23
CA SER A 55 9.15 -12.50 13.12
C SER A 55 7.63 -12.49 12.88
N LEU A 56 6.93 -13.48 13.44
CA LEU A 56 5.46 -13.50 13.46
C LEU A 56 4.90 -12.22 14.10
N PHE A 57 5.51 -11.75 15.19
CA PHE A 57 5.06 -10.57 15.90
C PHE A 57 5.31 -9.30 15.07
N ASP A 58 6.49 -9.18 14.45
CA ASP A 58 6.84 -8.06 13.57
C ASP A 58 5.82 -7.96 12.42
N THR A 59 5.41 -9.10 11.86
CA THR A 59 4.40 -9.20 10.80
C THR A 59 3.02 -8.74 11.28
N ILE A 60 2.57 -9.18 12.47
CA ILE A 60 1.29 -8.74 13.06
C ILE A 60 1.29 -7.22 13.25
N ILE A 61 2.39 -6.66 13.76
CA ILE A 61 2.54 -5.21 13.95
C ILE A 61 2.50 -4.49 12.60
N MET A 62 3.30 -4.90 11.60
CA MET A 62 3.32 -4.27 10.27
C MET A 62 1.95 -4.28 9.58
N LEU A 63 1.26 -5.43 9.57
CA LEU A 63 -0.09 -5.57 8.99
C LEU A 63 -1.14 -4.75 9.74
N THR A 64 -0.95 -4.52 11.04
CA THR A 64 -1.84 -3.67 11.85
C THR A 64 -1.57 -2.19 11.59
N THR A 65 -0.31 -1.76 11.56
CA THR A 65 0.06 -0.35 11.34
C THR A 65 -0.42 0.15 9.99
N TRP A 66 -0.17 -0.61 8.92
CA TRP A 66 -0.45 -0.24 7.53
C TRP A 66 -1.91 0.14 7.27
N THR A 67 -2.85 -0.50 7.96
CA THR A 67 -4.29 -0.27 7.79
C THR A 67 -4.86 0.67 8.85
N THR A 68 -4.34 0.66 10.07
CA THR A 68 -5.04 1.29 11.21
C THR A 68 -4.95 2.82 11.23
N ALA A 69 -3.84 3.40 10.77
CA ALA A 69 -3.51 4.81 11.04
C ALA A 69 -4.57 5.80 10.51
N GLY A 70 -4.87 5.76 9.21
CA GLY A 70 -5.87 6.62 8.56
C GLY A 70 -7.31 6.16 8.73
N VAL A 71 -7.55 4.86 8.98
CA VAL A 71 -8.91 4.32 9.11
C VAL A 71 -9.59 4.79 10.39
N LEU A 72 -8.84 4.88 11.50
CA LEU A 72 -9.38 5.31 12.79
C LEU A 72 -9.98 6.73 12.80
N ILE A 73 -9.66 7.59 11.83
CA ILE A 73 -10.24 8.93 11.73
C ILE A 73 -11.46 9.01 10.81
N ALA A 74 -11.59 8.08 9.85
CA ALA A 74 -12.68 8.02 8.87
C ALA A 74 -13.80 7.02 9.24
N VAL A 75 -13.49 6.02 10.07
CA VAL A 75 -14.48 5.00 10.46
C VAL A 75 -15.71 5.58 11.21
N PRO A 76 -15.63 6.65 12.03
CA PRO A 76 -16.83 7.21 12.68
C PRO A 76 -17.87 7.75 11.68
N TYR A 77 -17.45 8.45 10.62
CA TYR A 77 -18.36 8.90 9.54
C TYR A 77 -19.08 7.73 8.87
N SER A 78 -18.34 6.64 8.59
CA SER A 78 -18.92 5.43 7.99
C SER A 78 -19.94 4.76 8.92
N PHE A 79 -19.66 4.73 10.23
CA PHE A 79 -20.64 4.29 11.24
C PHE A 79 -21.80 5.27 11.39
N GLY A 80 -21.63 6.56 11.14
CA GLY A 80 -22.72 7.54 11.15
C GLY A 80 -23.75 7.20 10.08
N GLN A 81 -23.30 7.00 8.84
CA GLN A 81 -24.21 6.65 7.74
C GLN A 81 -24.90 5.30 7.95
N PHE A 82 -24.21 4.25 8.42
CA PHE A 82 -24.79 2.89 8.56
C PHE A 82 -25.28 2.50 9.97
N GLY A 83 -25.09 3.37 10.97
CA GLY A 83 -25.45 3.15 12.37
C GLY A 83 -24.50 2.24 13.13
N TYR A 84 -24.65 2.20 14.45
CA TYR A 84 -23.77 1.40 15.29
C TYR A 84 -24.00 -0.12 15.18
N ILE A 85 -25.20 -0.59 14.81
CA ILE A 85 -25.46 -2.01 14.52
C ILE A 85 -25.17 -2.31 13.05
N GLY A 86 -25.78 -1.56 12.12
CA GLY A 86 -25.61 -1.76 10.69
C GLY A 86 -24.16 -1.62 10.23
N GLY A 87 -23.47 -0.57 10.69
CA GLY A 87 -22.04 -0.34 10.45
C GLY A 87 -21.15 -1.44 11.05
N SER A 88 -21.45 -1.92 12.26
CA SER A 88 -20.72 -3.06 12.87
C SER A 88 -20.85 -4.34 12.01
N MET A 89 -22.07 -4.68 11.59
CA MET A 89 -22.32 -5.86 10.76
C MET A 89 -21.65 -5.74 9.39
N LEU A 90 -21.70 -4.56 8.78
CA LEU A 90 -21.14 -4.30 7.46
C LEU A 90 -19.60 -4.27 7.48
N LEU A 91 -18.98 -3.63 8.48
CA LEU A 91 -17.54 -3.66 8.70
C LEU A 91 -17.05 -5.12 8.86
N LEU A 92 -17.71 -5.90 9.72
CA LEU A 92 -17.38 -7.32 9.92
C LEU A 92 -17.50 -8.11 8.62
N PHE A 93 -18.58 -7.90 7.85
CA PHE A 93 -18.77 -8.55 6.55
C PHE A 93 -17.64 -8.22 5.56
N VAL A 94 -17.30 -6.94 5.39
CA VAL A 94 -16.24 -6.50 4.46
C VAL A 94 -14.86 -7.05 4.88
N ILE A 95 -14.54 -7.05 6.17
CA ILE A 95 -13.28 -7.63 6.67
C ILE A 95 -13.24 -9.14 6.46
N LEU A 96 -14.33 -9.87 6.75
CA LEU A 96 -14.39 -11.32 6.54
C LEU A 96 -14.31 -11.72 5.06
N VAL A 97 -14.98 -10.98 4.17
CA VAL A 97 -14.88 -11.17 2.71
C VAL A 97 -13.45 -10.93 2.24
N THR A 98 -12.82 -9.85 2.70
CA THR A 98 -11.44 -9.54 2.33
C THR A 98 -10.46 -10.60 2.88
N LEU A 99 -10.63 -11.04 4.13
CA LEU A 99 -9.86 -12.13 4.73
C LEU A 99 -9.96 -13.44 3.94
N TYR A 100 -11.13 -13.78 3.41
CA TYR A 100 -11.30 -14.95 2.55
C TYR A 100 -10.43 -14.86 1.29
N TYR A 101 -10.44 -13.73 0.59
CA TYR A 101 -9.59 -13.49 -0.58
C TYR A 101 -8.10 -13.49 -0.24
N LEU A 102 -7.69 -12.87 0.86
CA LEU A 102 -6.29 -12.83 1.27
C LEU A 102 -5.75 -14.18 1.70
N ASN A 103 -6.53 -14.99 2.44
CA ASN A 103 -6.14 -16.36 2.76
C ASN A 103 -6.01 -17.21 1.48
N PHE A 104 -6.90 -17.01 0.49
CA PHE A 104 -6.77 -17.65 -0.83
C PHE A 104 -5.48 -17.21 -1.59
N LEU A 105 -5.11 -15.92 -1.57
CA LEU A 105 -3.85 -15.48 -2.16
C LEU A 105 -2.62 -16.06 -1.44
N LEU A 106 -2.70 -16.23 -0.12
CA LEU A 106 -1.67 -16.91 0.68
C LEU A 106 -1.65 -18.42 0.37
N ASP A 107 -2.79 -19.08 0.14
CA ASP A 107 -2.84 -20.46 -0.33
C ASP A 107 -2.14 -20.62 -1.69
N VAL A 108 -2.35 -19.71 -2.64
CA VAL A 108 -1.61 -19.73 -3.91
C VAL A 108 -0.11 -19.61 -3.66
N ALA A 109 0.32 -18.62 -2.87
CA ALA A 109 1.73 -18.38 -2.57
C ALA A 109 2.42 -19.50 -1.76
N ASP A 110 1.68 -20.23 -0.93
CA ASP A 110 2.16 -21.37 -0.14
C ASP A 110 2.30 -22.66 -0.97
N ASN A 111 1.57 -22.78 -2.09
CA ASN A 111 1.70 -23.90 -3.02
C ASN A 111 2.87 -23.72 -4.02
N CYS A 112 3.42 -22.52 -4.12
CA CYS A 112 4.61 -22.23 -4.93
C CYS A 112 5.90 -22.61 -4.19
N LYS A 113 6.99 -22.84 -4.92
CA LYS A 113 8.31 -23.12 -4.32
C LYS A 113 8.82 -21.91 -3.54
N ASP A 114 9.44 -22.14 -2.40
CA ASP A 114 10.05 -21.08 -1.57
C ASP A 114 10.96 -20.16 -2.41
N GLY A 115 10.76 -18.85 -2.24
CA GLY A 115 11.52 -17.82 -2.97
C GLY A 115 11.14 -17.62 -4.44
N THR A 116 10.04 -18.20 -4.94
CA THR A 116 9.51 -17.86 -6.28
C THR A 116 8.55 -16.67 -6.25
N ILE A 117 7.77 -16.52 -5.18
CA ILE A 117 6.81 -15.44 -4.99
C ILE A 117 7.42 -14.37 -4.08
N MET A 118 7.68 -13.17 -4.62
CA MET A 118 8.29 -12.05 -3.87
C MET A 118 7.32 -10.88 -3.67
N GLY A 119 6.39 -10.66 -4.60
CA GLY A 119 5.34 -9.65 -4.47
C GLY A 119 4.00 -10.08 -5.07
N LEU A 120 2.97 -9.26 -4.90
CA LEU A 120 1.59 -9.55 -5.31
C LEU A 120 1.48 -9.86 -6.82
N GLY A 121 2.30 -9.21 -7.65
CA GLY A 121 2.40 -9.48 -9.09
C GLY A 121 2.80 -10.92 -9.43
N ASP A 122 3.63 -11.57 -8.61
CA ASP A 122 4.05 -12.96 -8.87
C ASP A 122 2.92 -13.95 -8.54
N VAL A 123 2.08 -13.64 -7.54
CA VAL A 123 0.83 -14.40 -7.28
C VAL A 123 -0.15 -14.24 -8.44
N GLY A 124 -0.25 -13.03 -8.99
CA GLY A 124 -0.99 -12.78 -10.23
C GLY A 124 -0.45 -13.57 -11.42
N TYR A 125 0.88 -13.74 -11.52
CA TYR A 125 1.51 -14.56 -12.55
C TYR A 125 1.15 -16.05 -12.41
N GLU A 126 1.21 -16.60 -11.19
CA GLU A 126 0.80 -17.99 -10.95
C GLU A 126 -0.70 -18.20 -11.24
N LEU A 127 -1.54 -17.21 -10.90
CA LEU A 127 -2.98 -17.30 -11.14
C LEU A 127 -3.36 -17.21 -12.63
N ALA A 128 -2.84 -16.25 -13.41
CA ALA A 128 -3.29 -16.05 -14.79
C ALA A 128 -2.18 -15.64 -15.77
N GLY A 129 -0.95 -16.08 -15.51
CA GLY A 129 0.24 -15.74 -16.29
C GLY A 129 0.47 -14.23 -16.37
N GLU A 130 1.06 -13.78 -17.47
CA GLU A 130 1.41 -12.36 -17.67
C GLU A 130 0.21 -11.41 -17.54
N LYS A 131 -1.02 -11.87 -17.83
CA LYS A 131 -2.24 -11.07 -17.66
C LYS A 131 -2.56 -10.83 -16.19
N GLY A 132 -2.53 -11.87 -15.37
CA GLY A 132 -2.76 -11.76 -13.92
C GLY A 132 -1.67 -10.96 -13.23
N ARG A 133 -0.40 -11.12 -13.63
CA ARG A 133 0.72 -10.30 -13.17
C ARG A 133 0.45 -8.81 -13.38
N LYS A 134 0.16 -8.42 -14.64
CA LYS A 134 -0.13 -7.03 -15.00
C LYS A 134 -1.34 -6.47 -14.25
N LEU A 135 -2.40 -7.27 -14.11
CA LEU A 135 -3.60 -6.88 -13.36
C LEU A 135 -3.27 -6.54 -11.90
N PHE A 136 -2.57 -7.44 -11.21
CA PHE A 136 -2.29 -7.31 -9.78
C PHE A 136 -1.27 -6.19 -9.49
N GLU A 137 -0.19 -6.11 -10.27
CA GLU A 137 0.77 -4.99 -10.20
C GLU A 137 0.05 -3.65 -10.44
N THR A 138 -0.84 -3.56 -11.44
CA THR A 138 -1.56 -2.31 -11.75
C THR A 138 -2.40 -1.85 -10.57
N PHE A 139 -3.22 -2.74 -9.98
CA PHE A 139 -4.04 -2.41 -8.83
C PHE A 139 -3.22 -1.96 -7.61
N GLN A 140 -2.13 -2.67 -7.31
CA GLN A 140 -1.23 -2.34 -6.20
C GLN A 140 -0.57 -0.96 -6.39
N PHE A 141 -0.05 -0.65 -7.59
CA PHE A 141 0.57 0.64 -7.86
C PHE A 141 -0.45 1.78 -7.95
N VAL A 142 -1.65 1.55 -8.51
CA VAL A 142 -2.74 2.54 -8.49
C VAL A 142 -3.15 2.87 -7.05
N HIS A 143 -3.22 1.87 -6.16
CA HIS A 143 -3.48 2.10 -4.74
C HIS A 143 -2.37 2.92 -4.07
N LEU A 144 -1.11 2.51 -4.22
CA LEU A 144 0.04 3.18 -3.59
C LEU A 144 0.25 4.62 -4.06
N ILE A 145 0.04 4.88 -5.36
CA ILE A 145 0.12 6.22 -5.94
C ILE A 145 -1.09 7.06 -5.55
N GLY A 146 -2.30 6.49 -5.63
CA GLY A 146 -3.55 7.18 -5.30
C GLY A 146 -3.75 7.41 -3.80
N TRP A 147 -3.00 6.74 -2.94
CA TRP A 147 -2.98 7.01 -1.51
C TRP A 147 -2.10 8.23 -1.14
N LEU A 148 -1.16 8.65 -2.00
CA LEU A 148 -0.37 9.88 -1.78
C LEU A 148 -1.23 11.14 -1.57
N PRO A 149 -2.24 11.46 -2.41
CA PRO A 149 -3.12 12.59 -2.14
C PRO A 149 -3.91 12.44 -0.84
N VAL A 150 -4.38 11.23 -0.48
CA VAL A 150 -5.07 10.97 0.80
C VAL A 150 -4.15 11.29 1.98
N GLY A 151 -2.90 10.82 1.94
CA GLY A 151 -1.90 11.11 2.96
C GLY A 151 -1.58 12.61 3.05
N LEU A 152 -1.40 13.28 1.89
CA LEU A 152 -1.16 14.72 1.82
C LEU A 152 -2.31 15.53 2.43
N GLN A 153 -3.57 15.22 2.08
CA GLN A 153 -4.75 15.92 2.61
C GLN A 153 -4.93 15.67 4.12
N THR A 154 -4.72 14.43 4.59
CA THR A 154 -4.73 14.11 6.03
C THR A 154 -3.73 14.98 6.81
N ILE A 155 -2.50 15.12 6.29
CA ILE A 155 -1.44 15.92 6.89
C ILE A 155 -1.81 17.40 6.86
N ALA A 156 -2.34 17.90 5.73
CA ALA A 156 -2.72 19.30 5.58
C ALA A 156 -3.85 19.71 6.54
N ILE A 157 -4.94 18.95 6.61
CA ILE A 157 -6.06 19.16 7.54
C ILE A 157 -5.56 19.13 8.99
N SER A 158 -4.76 18.11 9.35
CA SER A 158 -4.22 17.99 10.70
C SER A 158 -3.31 19.17 11.07
N PHE A 159 -2.48 19.64 10.15
CA PHE A 159 -1.56 20.75 10.39
C PHE A 159 -2.30 22.09 10.46
N GLN A 160 -3.29 22.32 9.59
CA GLN A 160 -4.21 23.45 9.65
C GLN A 160 -4.89 23.54 11.01
N TYR A 161 -5.42 22.41 11.51
CA TYR A 161 -6.01 22.33 12.85
C TYR A 161 -4.98 22.71 13.92
N ILE A 162 -3.76 22.15 13.89
CA ILE A 162 -2.72 22.48 14.88
C ILE A 162 -2.42 23.99 14.91
N VAL A 163 -2.26 24.64 13.76
CA VAL A 163 -1.82 26.05 13.66
C VAL A 163 -2.94 27.09 13.66
N ASN A 164 -4.21 26.67 13.70
CA ASN A 164 -5.39 27.55 13.54
C ASN A 164 -5.44 28.25 12.17
N GLY A 165 -5.16 27.51 11.12
CA GLY A 165 -5.20 28.02 9.75
C GLY A 165 -6.61 28.04 9.15
N ASN A 166 -6.90 29.07 8.35
CA ASN A 166 -8.23 29.25 7.76
C ASN A 166 -8.42 28.55 6.40
N CYS A 167 -7.38 28.00 5.78
CA CYS A 167 -7.42 27.60 4.37
C CYS A 167 -6.80 26.23 4.07
N THR A 168 -7.62 25.24 3.74
CA THR A 168 -7.15 23.86 3.53
C THR A 168 -6.24 23.74 2.32
N GLY A 169 -6.64 24.29 1.16
CA GLY A 169 -5.84 24.22 -0.07
C GLY A 169 -4.45 24.88 0.06
N MET A 170 -4.35 25.97 0.83
CA MET A 170 -3.05 26.59 1.14
C MET A 170 -2.16 25.67 1.98
N TRP A 171 -2.70 25.02 3.01
CA TRP A 171 -1.95 24.04 3.81
C TRP A 171 -1.56 22.82 2.99
N SER A 172 -2.39 22.36 2.07
CA SER A 172 -2.05 21.26 1.14
C SER A 172 -0.86 21.63 0.24
N ILE A 173 -0.77 22.88 -0.25
CA ILE A 173 0.40 23.35 -1.00
C ILE A 173 1.65 23.43 -0.10
N ILE A 174 1.54 24.01 1.10
CA ILE A 174 2.67 24.12 2.05
C ILE A 174 3.19 22.74 2.45
N CYS A 175 2.30 21.84 2.86
CA CYS A 175 2.64 20.47 3.24
C CYS A 175 3.23 19.69 2.05
N CYS A 176 2.73 19.90 0.83
CA CYS A 176 3.29 19.28 -0.38
C CYS A 176 4.76 19.71 -0.59
N VAL A 177 5.07 21.00 -0.50
CA VAL A 177 6.46 21.50 -0.62
C VAL A 177 7.36 20.94 0.48
N VAL A 178 6.90 20.95 1.74
CA VAL A 178 7.65 20.41 2.88
C VAL A 178 7.93 18.92 2.72
N LEU A 179 6.90 18.12 2.38
CA LEU A 179 7.04 16.68 2.18
C LEU A 179 7.93 16.35 0.98
N TYR A 180 7.80 17.10 -0.13
CA TYR A 180 8.64 16.95 -1.31
C TYR A 180 10.13 17.19 -1.00
N CYS A 181 10.44 18.20 -0.18
CA CYS A 181 11.80 18.45 0.31
C CYS A 181 12.30 17.34 1.24
N LEU A 182 11.50 16.93 2.24
CA LEU A 182 11.88 15.88 3.20
C LEU A 182 12.12 14.52 2.52
N LEU A 183 11.33 14.19 1.49
CA LEU A 183 11.50 12.97 0.69
C LEU A 183 12.89 12.85 0.05
N GLN A 184 13.53 13.96 -0.34
CA GLN A 184 14.87 13.92 -0.95
C GLN A 184 15.96 13.53 0.08
N CYS A 185 15.78 13.95 1.33
CA CYS A 185 16.67 13.64 2.44
C CYS A 185 16.56 12.18 2.90
N MET A 186 15.40 11.53 2.71
CA MET A 186 15.18 10.16 3.17
C MET A 186 15.78 9.10 2.25
N GLN A 187 16.94 8.56 2.66
CA GLN A 187 17.68 7.59 1.85
C GLN A 187 17.50 6.13 2.28
N SER A 188 17.48 5.81 3.58
CA SER A 188 17.59 4.43 4.08
C SER A 188 16.30 3.84 4.69
N TRP A 189 16.01 2.59 4.32
CA TRP A 189 14.86 1.82 4.82
C TRP A 189 14.95 1.49 6.32
N HIS A 190 16.16 1.41 6.89
CA HIS A 190 16.38 0.95 8.27
C HIS A 190 15.66 1.81 9.33
N HIS A 191 15.50 3.12 9.08
CA HIS A 191 14.81 4.00 10.01
C HIS A 191 13.28 3.78 10.01
N MET A 192 12.70 3.35 8.88
CA MET A 192 11.25 3.18 8.72
C MET A 192 10.69 2.07 9.62
N VAL A 193 11.43 0.97 9.82
CA VAL A 193 10.96 -0.17 10.65
C VAL A 193 10.81 0.21 12.13
N TRP A 194 11.81 0.90 12.70
CA TRP A 194 11.73 1.37 14.09
C TRP A 194 10.58 2.34 14.31
N ILE A 195 10.37 3.21 13.33
CA ILE A 195 9.30 4.19 13.36
C ILE A 195 7.92 3.53 13.21
N GLY A 196 7.80 2.43 12.45
CA GLY A 196 6.58 1.63 12.34
C GLY A 196 6.08 1.04 13.68
N TYR A 197 6.98 0.71 14.62
CA TYR A 197 6.59 0.31 15.98
C TYR A 197 6.00 1.48 16.79
N ILE A 198 6.52 2.69 16.57
CA ILE A 198 6.03 3.91 17.24
C ILE A 198 4.63 4.23 16.72
N THR A 199 4.41 4.21 15.40
CA THR A 199 3.09 4.47 14.81
C THR A 199 2.07 3.39 15.17
N ALA A 200 2.46 2.11 15.23
CA ALA A 200 1.61 1.03 15.74
C ALA A 200 1.08 1.33 17.16
N THR A 201 2.01 1.68 18.06
CA THR A 201 1.71 1.96 19.47
C THR A 201 0.80 3.18 19.59
N ILE A 202 1.11 4.24 18.84
CA ILE A 202 0.31 5.47 18.76
C ILE A 202 -1.10 5.18 18.22
N ALA A 203 -1.26 4.33 17.20
CA ALA A 203 -2.56 3.97 16.65
C ALA A 203 -3.44 3.21 17.66
N VAL A 204 -2.86 2.27 18.41
CA VAL A 204 -3.57 1.57 19.51
C VAL A 204 -3.96 2.55 20.62
N LEU A 205 -3.07 3.45 21.05
CA LEU A 205 -3.40 4.48 22.04
C LEU A 205 -4.48 5.45 21.55
N LYS A 206 -4.47 5.80 20.26
CA LYS A 206 -5.51 6.62 19.62
C LYS A 206 -6.88 5.94 19.70
N ALA A 207 -6.96 4.67 19.29
CA ALA A 207 -8.21 3.90 19.29
C ALA A 207 -8.75 3.56 20.69
N CYS A 208 -7.87 3.13 21.61
CA CYS A 208 -8.29 2.59 22.89
C CYS A 208 -8.34 3.62 24.03
N VAL A 209 -7.68 4.77 23.88
CA VAL A 209 -7.58 5.77 24.95
C VAL A 209 -8.01 7.15 24.46
N PHE A 210 -7.32 7.73 23.47
CA PHE A 210 -7.52 9.15 23.15
C PHE A 210 -8.87 9.45 22.50
N LEU A 211 -9.34 8.64 21.54
CA LEU A 211 -10.67 8.80 20.94
C LEU A 211 -11.80 8.51 21.94
N PRO A 212 -11.84 7.34 22.63
CA PRO A 212 -12.81 7.09 23.71
C PRO A 212 -12.89 8.21 24.76
N TYR A 213 -11.74 8.73 25.20
CA TYR A 213 -11.68 9.83 26.15
C TYR A 213 -12.17 11.16 25.55
N ALA A 214 -11.85 11.47 24.28
CA ALA A 214 -12.37 12.65 23.59
C ALA A 214 -13.90 12.60 23.46
N TYR A 215 -14.46 11.44 23.07
CA TYR A 215 -15.89 11.27 22.89
C TYR A 215 -16.67 11.52 24.18
N VAL A 216 -16.24 10.94 25.30
CA VAL A 216 -16.86 11.14 26.61
C VAL A 216 -16.64 12.57 27.12
N LYS A 217 -15.43 13.13 26.98
CA LYS A 217 -15.08 14.45 27.53
C LYS A 217 -15.87 15.59 26.87
N TYR A 218 -16.06 15.53 25.56
CA TYR A 218 -16.73 16.56 24.77
C TYR A 218 -18.16 16.13 24.38
N GLN A 219 -18.74 15.15 25.08
CA GLN A 219 -20.10 14.67 24.80
C GLN A 219 -21.11 15.83 24.89
N ASP A 220 -21.14 16.54 26.01
CA ASP A 220 -22.14 17.57 26.28
C ASP A 220 -22.01 18.75 25.28
N ASP A 221 -20.78 19.22 25.03
CA ASP A 221 -20.47 20.27 24.05
C ASP A 221 -20.99 19.93 22.63
N ILE A 222 -20.94 18.66 22.23
CA ILE A 222 -21.45 18.19 20.94
C ILE A 222 -22.97 18.01 20.98
N GLN A 223 -23.53 17.46 22.06
CA GLN A 223 -24.97 17.19 22.19
C GLN A 223 -25.81 18.48 22.31
N ASP A 224 -25.23 19.56 22.83
CA ASP A 224 -25.84 20.90 22.87
C ASP A 224 -25.74 21.65 21.52
N SER A 225 -25.01 21.12 20.54
CA SER A 225 -24.86 21.75 19.22
C SER A 225 -26.13 21.61 18.35
N PRO A 226 -26.47 22.60 17.50
CA PRO A 226 -27.65 22.53 16.64
C PRO A 226 -27.54 21.49 15.51
N GLU A 227 -26.34 20.96 15.27
CA GLU A 227 -26.04 19.96 14.23
C GLU A 227 -26.06 18.52 14.76
N TYR A 228 -26.25 18.34 16.08
CA TYR A 228 -26.31 17.02 16.71
C TYR A 228 -27.57 16.25 16.33
N LEU A 229 -27.38 15.02 15.84
CA LEU A 229 -28.47 14.10 15.50
C LEU A 229 -28.21 12.75 16.17
N SER A 230 -29.04 12.41 17.17
CA SER A 230 -28.88 11.27 18.08
C SER A 230 -28.58 9.92 17.40
N ALA A 231 -27.74 9.11 18.05
CA ALA A 231 -27.27 7.82 17.56
C ALA A 231 -28.40 6.86 17.13
N LEU A 232 -28.32 6.32 15.91
CA LEU A 232 -29.29 5.37 15.37
C LEU A 232 -28.65 4.00 15.08
N ALA A 233 -29.42 2.93 15.30
CA ALA A 233 -28.95 1.54 15.13
C ALA A 233 -28.55 1.22 13.68
N PHE A 234 -29.28 1.80 12.71
CA PHE A 234 -29.09 1.63 11.28
C PHE A 234 -28.71 2.92 10.54
N GLY A 235 -28.31 3.95 11.30
CA GLY A 235 -27.68 5.16 10.78
C GLY A 235 -28.65 6.24 10.35
N ASN A 236 -28.17 7.13 9.48
CA ASN A 236 -28.91 8.25 8.92
C ASN A 236 -30.25 7.78 8.32
N PRO A 237 -31.42 8.32 8.74
CA PRO A 237 -32.72 7.85 8.28
C PRO A 237 -33.06 8.30 6.86
N ASP A 238 -32.53 9.44 6.42
CA ASP A 238 -32.78 10.05 5.12
C ASP A 238 -31.45 10.29 4.35
N PRO A 239 -30.70 9.22 4.04
CA PRO A 239 -29.39 9.35 3.43
C PRO A 239 -29.48 9.70 1.94
N THR A 240 -28.61 10.60 1.49
CA THR A 240 -28.35 10.72 0.06
C THR A 240 -27.62 9.46 -0.43
N TRP A 241 -27.98 8.99 -1.62
CA TRP A 241 -27.43 7.75 -2.19
C TRP A 241 -25.89 7.81 -2.31
N TYR A 242 -25.34 8.99 -2.60
CA TYR A 242 -23.90 9.18 -2.78
C TYR A 242 -23.15 9.14 -1.43
N ASN A 243 -23.69 9.73 -0.35
CA ASN A 243 -23.11 9.62 1.00
C ASN A 243 -23.03 8.16 1.46
N TYR A 244 -24.06 7.35 1.17
CA TYR A 244 -24.03 5.91 1.43
C TYR A 244 -22.97 5.16 0.61
N CYS A 245 -22.82 5.49 -0.67
CA CYS A 245 -21.77 4.93 -1.51
C CYS A 245 -20.36 5.32 -1.03
N VAL A 246 -20.13 6.58 -0.66
CA VAL A 246 -18.86 7.09 -0.11
C VAL A 246 -18.55 6.41 1.23
N ALA A 247 -19.48 6.39 2.19
CA ALA A 247 -19.32 5.71 3.47
C ALA A 247 -19.05 4.19 3.33
N MET A 248 -19.69 3.52 2.36
CA MET A 248 -19.41 2.11 2.05
C MET A 248 -17.96 1.90 1.62
N THR A 249 -17.36 2.82 0.85
CA THR A 249 -15.93 2.73 0.51
C THR A 249 -15.03 2.87 1.75
N GLY A 250 -15.45 3.62 2.77
CA GLY A 250 -14.74 3.73 4.05
C GLY A 250 -14.55 2.36 4.75
N PHE A 251 -15.52 1.46 4.65
CA PHE A 251 -15.37 0.09 5.16
C PHE A 251 -14.43 -0.79 4.33
N PHE A 252 -14.34 -0.57 3.01
CA PHE A 252 -13.31 -1.24 2.20
C PHE A 252 -11.92 -0.66 2.49
N TYR A 253 -11.80 0.66 2.70
CA TYR A 253 -10.56 1.30 3.14
C TYR A 253 -10.05 0.73 4.47
N ALA A 254 -10.97 0.34 5.36
CA ALA A 254 -10.64 -0.17 6.69
C ALA A 254 -9.64 -1.34 6.69
N PHE A 255 -9.64 -2.18 5.64
CA PHE A 255 -8.84 -3.39 5.61
C PHE A 255 -8.14 -3.59 4.25
N ALA A 256 -7.05 -2.84 4.05
CA ALA A 256 -6.26 -2.80 2.83
C ALA A 256 -4.90 -3.55 2.82
N PRO A 257 -4.66 -4.65 3.58
CA PRO A 257 -3.32 -5.25 3.66
C PRO A 257 -2.89 -5.97 2.36
N VAL A 258 -3.80 -6.18 1.39
CA VAL A 258 -3.52 -6.81 0.08
C VAL A 258 -2.29 -6.21 -0.62
N ASN A 259 -2.08 -4.90 -0.45
CA ASN A 259 -1.03 -4.14 -1.12
C ASN A 259 0.40 -4.38 -0.58
N VAL A 260 0.52 -5.05 0.56
CA VAL A 260 1.81 -5.32 1.25
C VAL A 260 1.94 -6.76 1.76
N LEU A 261 0.88 -7.56 1.73
CA LEU A 261 0.81 -8.87 2.38
C LEU A 261 1.84 -9.86 1.82
N ILE A 262 2.05 -9.90 0.51
CA ILE A 262 2.91 -10.89 -0.14
C ILE A 262 4.39 -10.50 0.03
N GLU A 263 4.69 -9.21 -0.01
CA GLU A 263 6.01 -8.62 0.23
C GLU A 263 6.44 -8.82 1.70
N ILE A 264 5.49 -8.69 2.63
CA ILE A 264 5.72 -9.02 4.05
C ILE A 264 5.92 -10.54 4.21
N ARG A 265 5.09 -11.39 3.59
CA ARG A 265 5.26 -12.86 3.60
C ARG A 265 6.64 -13.29 3.14
N SER A 266 7.13 -12.77 2.00
CA SER A 266 8.44 -13.11 1.45
C SER A 266 9.61 -12.69 2.36
N SER A 267 9.37 -11.70 3.22
CA SER A 267 10.31 -11.18 4.22
C SER A 267 10.28 -11.91 5.57
N MET A 268 9.32 -12.83 5.80
CA MET A 268 9.20 -13.59 7.06
C MET A 268 10.29 -14.64 7.24
N LYS A 269 10.62 -14.95 8.51
CA LYS A 269 11.46 -16.10 8.86
C LYS A 269 10.80 -17.42 8.47
N ASP A 270 9.49 -17.51 8.63
CA ASP A 270 8.64 -18.64 8.28
C ASP A 270 7.37 -18.11 7.57
N PRO A 271 7.34 -18.15 6.22
CA PRO A 271 6.20 -17.66 5.43
C PRO A 271 4.87 -18.35 5.73
N SER A 272 4.88 -19.61 6.19
CA SER A 272 3.65 -20.37 6.48
C SER A 272 2.82 -19.75 7.61
N GLN A 273 3.47 -19.01 8.52
CA GLN A 273 2.82 -18.33 9.63
C GLN A 273 2.13 -17.02 9.21
N CYS A 274 2.26 -16.57 7.96
CA CYS A 274 1.67 -15.33 7.47
C CYS A 274 0.14 -15.32 7.61
N LYS A 275 -0.55 -16.43 7.32
CA LYS A 275 -2.01 -16.58 7.53
C LYS A 275 -2.41 -16.37 8.99
N LYS A 276 -1.63 -16.93 9.92
CA LYS A 276 -1.84 -16.74 11.36
C LYS A 276 -1.64 -15.27 11.75
N ALA A 277 -0.61 -14.63 11.21
CA ALA A 277 -0.33 -13.21 11.43
C ALA A 277 -1.49 -12.33 10.95
N LEU A 278 -1.95 -12.56 9.71
CA LEU A 278 -3.05 -11.85 9.07
C LEU A 278 -4.35 -11.96 9.87
N ASN A 279 -4.74 -13.17 10.27
CA ASN A 279 -5.97 -13.40 11.02
C ASN A 279 -5.91 -12.73 12.42
N ILE A 280 -4.75 -12.74 13.09
CA ILE A 280 -4.56 -12.02 14.36
C ILE A 280 -4.62 -10.50 14.14
N SER A 281 -3.92 -9.96 13.14
CA SER A 281 -3.96 -8.51 12.85
C SER A 281 -5.37 -8.04 12.49
N ALA A 282 -6.15 -8.84 11.76
CA ALA A 282 -7.53 -8.52 11.44
C ALA A 282 -8.44 -8.56 12.67
N SER A 283 -8.27 -9.52 13.58
CA SER A 283 -9.00 -9.52 14.86
C SER A 283 -8.69 -8.29 15.71
N ILE A 284 -7.42 -7.85 15.76
CA ILE A 284 -7.03 -6.60 16.42
C ILE A 284 -7.74 -5.41 15.77
N GLN A 285 -7.66 -5.29 14.44
CA GLN A 285 -8.25 -4.19 13.68
C GLN A 285 -9.77 -4.11 13.83
N ILE A 286 -10.49 -5.24 13.76
CA ILE A 286 -11.92 -5.32 14.07
C ILE A 286 -12.21 -4.69 15.44
N CYS A 287 -11.48 -5.06 16.49
CA CYS A 287 -11.68 -4.49 17.82
C CYS A 287 -11.41 -2.98 17.88
N LEU A 288 -10.32 -2.50 17.26
CA LEU A 288 -9.97 -1.07 17.25
C LEU A 288 -11.00 -0.23 16.48
N TYR A 289 -11.47 -0.72 15.33
CA TYR A 289 -12.42 -0.01 14.48
C TYR A 289 -13.85 -0.04 15.02
N LEU A 290 -14.29 -1.17 15.60
CA LEU A 290 -15.56 -1.24 16.31
C LEU A 290 -15.55 -0.28 17.51
N LEU A 291 -14.48 -0.26 18.30
CA LEU A 291 -14.37 0.65 19.44
C LEU A 291 -14.45 2.12 19.01
N ALA A 292 -13.64 2.52 18.01
CA ALA A 292 -13.62 3.91 17.53
C ALA A 292 -14.92 4.34 16.83
N GLY A 293 -15.49 3.48 15.98
CA GLY A 293 -16.70 3.76 15.20
C GLY A 293 -17.98 3.72 16.03
N VAL A 294 -18.17 2.67 16.86
CA VAL A 294 -19.34 2.57 17.74
C VAL A 294 -19.32 3.66 18.80
N MET A 295 -18.19 3.94 19.46
CA MET A 295 -18.17 5.03 20.45
C MET A 295 -18.38 6.39 19.79
N GLY A 296 -17.76 6.67 18.63
CA GLY A 296 -17.97 7.93 17.93
C GLY A 296 -19.46 8.19 17.71
N VAL A 297 -20.19 7.21 17.17
CA VAL A 297 -21.62 7.38 16.89
C VAL A 297 -22.51 7.34 18.13
N VAL A 298 -22.22 6.46 19.11
CA VAL A 298 -23.05 6.36 20.33
C VAL A 298 -22.99 7.65 21.16
N TYR A 299 -21.82 8.29 21.22
CA TYR A 299 -21.65 9.52 22.00
C TYR A 299 -22.02 10.78 21.20
N TRP A 300 -21.62 10.89 19.93
CA TRP A 300 -21.74 12.13 19.14
C TRP A 300 -22.83 12.09 18.06
N GLY A 301 -23.57 11.00 17.94
CA GLY A 301 -24.67 10.88 16.99
C GLY A 301 -24.25 10.39 15.61
N TYR A 302 -25.16 10.44 14.63
CA TYR A 302 -24.88 9.95 13.27
C TYR A 302 -24.35 11.02 12.31
N ASN A 303 -24.49 12.30 12.66
CA ASN A 303 -24.02 13.43 11.88
C ASN A 303 -22.62 13.83 12.35
N VAL A 304 -21.59 13.18 11.79
CA VAL A 304 -20.21 13.27 12.24
C VAL A 304 -19.31 13.45 11.02
N ASN A 305 -18.51 14.52 10.97
CA ASN A 305 -17.64 14.84 9.84
C ASN A 305 -16.41 13.90 9.73
N ASP A 306 -15.85 13.83 8.53
CA ASP A 306 -14.64 13.06 8.21
C ASP A 306 -13.50 14.01 7.80
N PRO A 307 -12.35 14.06 8.51
CA PRO A 307 -11.95 13.21 9.62
C PRO A 307 -12.47 13.64 11.00
N ILE A 308 -12.77 12.68 11.88
CA ILE A 308 -13.23 12.92 13.26
C ILE A 308 -12.33 13.87 14.09
N THR A 309 -11.06 14.05 13.70
CA THR A 309 -10.10 14.89 14.43
C THR A 309 -10.29 16.38 14.23
N ILE A 310 -11.11 16.83 13.28
CA ILE A 310 -11.52 18.25 13.17
C ILE A 310 -12.75 18.58 14.02
N GLU A 311 -13.62 17.60 14.28
CA GLU A 311 -14.83 17.74 15.12
C GLU A 311 -14.50 17.94 16.61
N ILE A 312 -13.36 17.43 17.06
CA ILE A 312 -12.92 17.58 18.45
C ILE A 312 -12.70 19.07 18.74
N PRO A 313 -13.34 19.66 19.77
CA PRO A 313 -13.15 21.07 20.10
C PRO A 313 -11.68 21.43 20.35
N ARG A 314 -11.27 22.60 19.84
CA ARG A 314 -9.88 23.08 19.84
C ARG A 314 -9.31 23.17 21.27
N GLY A 315 -8.52 22.18 21.64
CA GLY A 315 -7.80 22.12 22.91
C GLY A 315 -6.61 21.16 22.87
N TRP A 316 -5.97 20.94 24.02
CA TRP A 316 -4.76 20.11 24.11
C TRP A 316 -4.94 18.70 23.54
N LEU A 317 -6.13 18.10 23.72
CA LEU A 317 -6.43 16.74 23.27
C LEU A 317 -6.60 16.67 21.75
N GLY A 318 -7.34 17.61 21.16
CA GLY A 318 -7.46 17.70 19.70
C GLY A 318 -6.12 18.03 19.02
N ILE A 319 -5.30 18.90 19.62
CA ILE A 319 -3.94 19.18 19.12
C ILE A 319 -3.08 17.92 19.20
N LEU A 320 -3.09 17.20 20.34
CA LEU A 320 -2.35 15.94 20.51
C LEU A 320 -2.75 14.90 19.47
N LEU A 321 -4.06 14.73 19.22
CA LEU A 321 -4.60 13.79 18.24
C LEU A 321 -4.19 14.14 16.80
N ASN A 322 -4.28 15.41 16.41
CA ASN A 322 -3.84 15.85 15.08
C ASN A 322 -2.32 15.77 14.91
N VAL A 323 -1.51 16.01 15.95
CA VAL A 323 -0.05 15.75 15.93
C VAL A 323 0.23 14.26 15.74
N VAL A 324 -0.47 13.40 16.48
CA VAL A 324 -0.38 11.94 16.38
C VAL A 324 -0.72 11.43 14.97
N VAL A 325 -1.81 11.93 14.39
CA VAL A 325 -2.23 11.61 13.01
C VAL A 325 -1.19 12.11 12.01
N THR A 326 -0.76 13.36 12.12
CA THR A 326 0.28 13.95 11.26
C THR A 326 1.54 13.09 11.25
N LEU A 327 2.07 12.75 12.43
CA LEU A 327 3.27 11.93 12.54
C LEU A 327 3.08 10.58 11.85
N ALA A 328 2.01 9.84 12.16
CA ALA A 328 1.76 8.54 11.53
C ALA A 328 1.64 8.65 10.01
N THR A 329 0.83 9.58 9.50
CA THR A 329 0.57 9.71 8.06
C THR A 329 1.77 10.21 7.27
N VAL A 330 2.63 11.07 7.84
CA VAL A 330 3.91 11.48 7.23
C VAL A 330 4.79 10.26 6.92
N LEU A 331 4.77 9.25 7.79
CA LEU A 331 5.63 8.09 7.70
C LEU A 331 5.11 7.09 6.68
N ASP A 332 3.80 6.85 6.68
CA ASP A 332 3.13 6.09 5.63
C ASP A 332 3.29 6.79 4.26
N TYR A 333 3.22 8.14 4.21
CA TYR A 333 3.50 8.96 3.03
C TYR A 333 4.91 8.70 2.49
N PHE A 334 5.92 8.68 3.35
CA PHE A 334 7.28 8.38 2.93
C PHE A 334 7.48 6.93 2.46
N ILE A 335 6.76 5.95 3.02
CA ILE A 335 6.79 4.55 2.57
C ILE A 335 6.14 4.42 1.18
N ALA A 336 4.89 4.88 1.04
CA ALA A 336 4.15 4.80 -0.22
C ALA A 336 4.81 5.60 -1.35
N ALA A 337 5.31 6.80 -1.04
CA ALA A 337 6.04 7.62 -2.01
C ALA A 337 7.34 6.95 -2.42
N LYS A 338 8.10 6.36 -1.49
CA LYS A 338 9.34 5.66 -1.83
C LYS A 338 9.10 4.49 -2.79
N ILE A 339 8.12 3.64 -2.51
CA ILE A 339 7.76 2.49 -3.37
C ILE A 339 7.31 2.98 -4.76
N SER A 340 6.39 3.95 -4.79
CA SER A 340 5.87 4.55 -6.02
C SER A 340 6.97 5.21 -6.87
N ASN A 341 7.89 5.94 -6.23
CA ASN A 341 8.97 6.65 -6.91
C ASN A 341 10.08 5.71 -7.40
N ASP A 342 10.38 4.62 -6.68
CA ASP A 342 11.29 3.58 -7.19
C ASP A 342 10.69 2.84 -8.40
N TRP A 343 9.35 2.68 -8.47
CA TRP A 343 8.64 2.17 -9.65
C TRP A 343 8.64 3.16 -10.82
N VAL A 344 8.30 4.44 -10.60
CA VAL A 344 8.39 5.48 -11.65
C VAL A 344 9.81 5.56 -12.21
N ARG A 345 10.83 5.56 -11.33
CA ARG A 345 12.23 5.53 -11.75
C ARG A 345 12.57 4.26 -12.54
N SER A 346 12.14 3.08 -12.12
CA SER A 346 12.46 1.83 -12.84
C SER A 346 11.79 1.77 -14.22
N LYS A 347 10.59 2.34 -14.36
CA LYS A 347 9.80 2.30 -15.60
C LYS A 347 10.19 3.39 -16.62
N PHE A 348 10.40 4.63 -16.15
CA PHE A 348 10.61 5.80 -17.02
C PHE A 348 12.06 6.31 -17.02
N PHE A 349 12.83 6.03 -15.98
CA PHE A 349 14.20 6.53 -15.79
C PHE A 349 15.20 5.42 -15.41
N PRO A 350 15.26 4.29 -16.15
CA PRO A 350 15.99 3.09 -15.73
C PRO A 350 17.49 3.34 -15.49
N ASN A 351 18.09 4.21 -16.31
CA ASN A 351 19.51 4.56 -16.27
C ASN A 351 19.89 5.58 -15.17
N TRP A 352 18.91 6.09 -14.41
CA TRP A 352 19.14 7.17 -13.44
C TRP A 352 19.58 6.63 -12.07
N SER A 353 20.58 7.30 -11.49
CA SER A 353 21.19 6.94 -10.20
C SER A 353 20.18 7.03 -9.05
N LYS A 354 20.17 6.01 -8.18
CA LYS A 354 19.39 6.00 -6.93
C LYS A 354 19.94 6.94 -5.85
N ALA A 355 21.21 7.36 -5.95
CA ALA A 355 21.90 8.11 -4.90
C ALA A 355 21.85 9.64 -5.11
N GLY A 356 21.88 10.11 -6.37
CA GLY A 356 21.98 11.53 -6.69
C GLY A 356 20.69 12.29 -6.39
N ILE A 357 20.75 13.27 -5.47
CA ILE A 357 19.59 14.10 -5.06
C ILE A 357 18.92 14.78 -6.27
N GLY A 358 19.71 15.29 -7.22
CA GLY A 358 19.19 15.87 -8.47
C GLY A 358 18.35 14.89 -9.31
N SER A 359 18.77 13.62 -9.39
CA SER A 359 17.99 12.58 -10.07
C SER A 359 16.68 12.29 -9.33
N LYS A 360 16.71 12.27 -7.99
CA LYS A 360 15.52 12.03 -7.16
C LYS A 360 14.45 13.10 -7.35
N LEU A 361 14.84 14.38 -7.33
CA LEU A 361 13.93 15.50 -7.58
C LEU A 361 13.09 15.25 -8.85
N VAL A 362 13.73 14.96 -9.98
CA VAL A 362 13.03 14.76 -11.26
C VAL A 362 12.07 13.57 -11.23
N TYR A 363 12.48 12.39 -10.76
CA TYR A 363 11.58 11.22 -10.79
C TYR A 363 10.52 11.21 -9.67
N THR A 364 10.64 12.10 -8.67
CA THR A 364 9.63 12.30 -7.61
C THR A 364 8.61 13.39 -7.95
N LEU A 365 8.87 14.23 -8.96
CA LEU A 365 7.91 15.24 -9.43
C LEU A 365 6.56 14.65 -9.91
N PRO A 366 6.49 13.60 -10.75
CA PRO A 366 5.22 13.14 -11.32
C PRO A 366 4.20 12.69 -10.27
N THR A 367 4.64 11.96 -9.24
CA THR A 367 3.79 11.51 -8.13
C THR A 367 3.39 12.66 -7.21
N THR A 368 4.29 13.61 -6.97
CA THR A 368 4.04 14.82 -6.17
C THR A 368 3.02 15.74 -6.86
N ILE A 369 3.18 15.96 -8.16
CA ILE A 369 2.25 16.75 -8.99
C ILE A 369 0.87 16.09 -9.01
N LEU A 370 0.80 14.77 -9.21
CA LEU A 370 -0.46 14.05 -9.15
C LEU A 370 -1.14 14.18 -7.78
N ALA A 371 -0.38 14.03 -6.69
CA ALA A 371 -0.91 14.17 -5.33
C ALA A 371 -1.50 15.57 -5.08
N ILE A 372 -0.78 16.65 -5.38
CA ILE A 372 -1.31 18.01 -5.16
C ILE A 372 -2.47 18.34 -6.10
N VAL A 373 -2.45 17.89 -7.36
CA VAL A 373 -3.58 18.11 -8.29
C VAL A 373 -4.84 17.41 -7.80
N CYS A 374 -4.75 16.14 -7.37
CA CYS A 374 -5.89 15.43 -6.81
C CYS A 374 -6.47 16.12 -5.56
N VAL A 375 -5.61 16.62 -4.66
CA VAL A 375 -6.05 17.33 -3.44
C VAL A 375 -6.66 18.70 -3.74
N LEU A 376 -6.16 19.43 -4.73
CA LEU A 376 -6.75 20.72 -5.12
C LEU A 376 -8.07 20.54 -5.88
N VAL A 377 -8.24 19.45 -6.62
CA VAL A 377 -9.48 19.14 -7.37
C VAL A 377 -10.56 18.50 -6.48
N ILE A 378 -10.18 17.70 -5.47
CA ILE A 378 -11.12 16.99 -4.59
C ILE A 378 -11.00 17.58 -3.17
N PRO A 379 -11.92 18.48 -2.75
CA PRO A 379 -11.84 19.12 -1.43
C PRO A 379 -12.09 18.13 -0.29
N GLU A 380 -13.10 17.29 -0.46
CA GLU A 380 -13.61 16.41 0.60
C GLU A 380 -12.75 15.15 0.78
N PHE A 381 -12.39 14.90 2.04
CA PHE A 381 -11.46 13.84 2.42
C PHE A 381 -12.03 12.44 2.22
N ASN A 382 -13.30 12.24 2.61
CA ASN A 382 -14.04 11.00 2.40
C ASN A 382 -14.18 10.65 0.90
N THR A 383 -14.41 11.64 0.05
CA THR A 383 -14.56 11.49 -1.41
C THR A 383 -13.23 11.19 -2.09
N LEU A 384 -12.13 11.75 -1.62
CA LEU A 384 -10.78 11.38 -2.07
C LEU A 384 -10.45 9.91 -1.72
N ILE A 385 -10.84 9.44 -0.52
CA ILE A 385 -10.79 8.01 -0.16
C ILE A 385 -11.70 7.18 -1.08
N ALA A 386 -12.92 7.64 -1.35
CA ALA A 386 -13.89 6.90 -2.16
C ALA A 386 -13.46 6.71 -3.61
N VAL A 387 -12.87 7.74 -4.25
CA VAL A 387 -12.23 7.60 -5.57
C VAL A 387 -11.13 6.56 -5.51
N LEU A 388 -10.16 6.69 -4.59
CA LEU A 388 -9.04 5.76 -4.42
C LEU A 388 -9.51 4.31 -4.26
N VAL A 389 -10.43 4.08 -3.32
CA VAL A 389 -10.89 2.75 -2.93
C VAL A 389 -11.72 2.10 -4.03
N SER A 390 -12.52 2.89 -4.76
CA SER A 390 -13.28 2.38 -5.90
C SER A 390 -12.35 1.96 -7.05
N ILE A 391 -11.43 2.83 -7.48
CA ILE A 391 -10.54 2.49 -8.62
C ILE A 391 -9.52 1.41 -8.29
N SER A 392 -9.20 1.18 -7.01
CA SER A 392 -8.17 0.22 -6.59
C SER A 392 -8.70 -0.94 -5.75
N LEU A 393 -9.06 -0.66 -4.50
CA LEU A 393 -9.15 -1.65 -3.44
C LEU A 393 -10.41 -2.52 -3.52
N ILE A 394 -11.57 -1.95 -3.87
CA ILE A 394 -12.79 -2.73 -4.13
C ILE A 394 -12.52 -3.68 -5.30
N GLY A 395 -11.90 -3.20 -6.38
CA GLY A 395 -11.60 -4.02 -7.56
C GLY A 395 -10.70 -5.21 -7.23
N MET A 396 -9.60 -4.96 -6.52
CA MET A 396 -8.69 -5.98 -6.01
C MET A 396 -9.41 -6.99 -5.10
N ASN A 397 -10.13 -6.52 -4.07
CA ASN A 397 -10.71 -7.35 -3.01
C ASN A 397 -12.03 -8.05 -3.39
N THR A 398 -12.52 -7.94 -4.63
CA THR A 398 -13.82 -8.52 -5.02
C THR A 398 -13.84 -9.22 -6.38
N TRP A 399 -13.37 -8.58 -7.45
CA TRP A 399 -13.52 -9.13 -8.81
C TRP A 399 -12.18 -9.46 -9.47
N ALA A 400 -11.10 -8.72 -9.22
CA ALA A 400 -9.82 -8.95 -9.87
C ALA A 400 -9.22 -10.33 -9.55
N ILE A 401 -9.28 -10.75 -8.27
CA ILE A 401 -8.81 -12.07 -7.84
C ILE A 401 -9.67 -13.20 -8.43
N THR A 402 -11.00 -13.02 -8.45
CA THR A 402 -11.93 -13.98 -9.05
C THR A 402 -11.70 -14.14 -10.55
N LEU A 403 -11.51 -13.05 -11.29
CA LEU A 403 -11.20 -13.11 -12.72
C LEU A 403 -9.84 -13.76 -12.99
N ALA A 404 -8.81 -13.46 -12.19
CA ALA A 404 -7.51 -14.11 -12.32
C ALA A 404 -7.61 -15.63 -12.06
N TRP A 405 -8.29 -16.06 -11.01
CA TRP A 405 -8.53 -17.47 -10.71
C TRP A 405 -9.30 -18.21 -11.82
N GLU A 406 -10.32 -17.59 -12.40
CA GLU A 406 -11.10 -18.15 -13.50
C GLU A 406 -10.25 -18.27 -14.78
N LEU A 407 -9.48 -17.24 -15.13
CA LEU A 407 -8.54 -17.24 -16.27
C LEU A 407 -7.42 -18.27 -16.12
N GLY A 408 -7.04 -18.60 -14.88
CA GLY A 408 -6.03 -19.60 -14.52
C GLY A 408 -6.42 -21.06 -14.71
N GLY A 409 -7.63 -21.35 -15.22
CA GLY A 409 -8.13 -22.72 -15.30
C GLY A 409 -8.54 -23.32 -13.94
N ARG A 410 -8.62 -22.49 -12.88
CA ARG A 410 -9.07 -22.89 -11.53
C ARG A 410 -8.22 -23.96 -10.83
N ASN A 411 -6.90 -23.95 -11.03
CA ASN A 411 -5.97 -24.92 -10.41
C ASN A 411 -6.04 -24.93 -8.86
N TYR A 412 -6.45 -23.81 -8.25
CA TYR A 412 -6.60 -23.66 -6.80
C TYR A 412 -8.06 -23.85 -6.35
N LYS A 413 -8.25 -24.49 -5.20
CA LYS A 413 -9.59 -24.74 -4.63
C LYS A 413 -10.19 -23.46 -4.04
N ALA A 414 -11.32 -23.02 -4.57
CA ALA A 414 -12.13 -21.93 -4.03
C ALA A 414 -13.62 -22.23 -4.19
N ASN A 415 -14.47 -21.62 -3.36
CA ASN A 415 -15.92 -21.75 -3.51
C ASN A 415 -16.40 -20.90 -4.70
N ARG A 416 -16.73 -21.58 -5.81
CA ARG A 416 -17.13 -20.93 -7.07
C ARG A 416 -18.36 -20.03 -6.93
N VAL A 417 -19.37 -20.45 -6.18
CA VAL A 417 -20.60 -19.64 -5.99
C VAL A 417 -20.25 -18.36 -5.24
N LEU A 418 -19.52 -18.49 -4.13
CA LEU A 418 -19.08 -17.34 -3.33
C LEU A 418 -18.21 -16.38 -4.16
N MET A 419 -17.20 -16.88 -4.88
CA MET A 419 -16.33 -16.07 -5.73
C MET A 419 -17.12 -15.26 -6.77
N TRP A 420 -18.07 -15.87 -7.48
CA TRP A 420 -18.86 -15.16 -8.48
C TRP A 420 -19.90 -14.20 -7.89
N THR A 421 -20.50 -14.53 -6.74
CA THR A 421 -21.38 -13.61 -6.01
C THR A 421 -20.62 -12.38 -5.53
N LEU A 422 -19.42 -12.55 -4.96
CA LEU A 422 -18.56 -11.46 -4.50
C LEU A 422 -18.03 -10.61 -5.66
N CYS A 423 -17.71 -11.23 -6.80
CA CYS A 423 -17.35 -10.53 -8.04
C CYS A 423 -18.49 -9.63 -8.54
N ALA A 424 -19.72 -10.16 -8.62
CA ALA A 424 -20.89 -9.38 -9.06
C ALA A 424 -21.24 -8.24 -8.09
N ALA A 425 -21.28 -8.52 -6.78
CA ALA A 425 -21.49 -7.50 -5.75
C ALA A 425 -20.38 -6.44 -5.78
N GLY A 426 -19.13 -6.87 -5.94
CA GLY A 426 -17.96 -6.02 -6.04
C GLY A 426 -17.99 -5.06 -7.22
N LEU A 427 -18.41 -5.51 -8.40
CA LEU A 427 -18.60 -4.64 -9.58
C LEU A 427 -19.67 -3.57 -9.33
N ILE A 428 -20.79 -3.93 -8.68
CA ILE A 428 -21.85 -2.99 -8.31
C ILE A 428 -21.33 -1.97 -7.28
N LEU A 429 -20.65 -2.42 -6.23
CA LEU A 429 -20.06 -1.56 -5.20
C LEU A 429 -18.98 -0.62 -5.76
N ASN A 430 -18.18 -1.10 -6.71
CA ASN A 430 -17.15 -0.30 -7.39
C ASN A 430 -17.79 0.81 -8.24
N ALA A 431 -18.79 0.47 -9.05
CA ALA A 431 -19.53 1.43 -9.86
C ALA A 431 -20.29 2.45 -8.99
N GLY A 432 -20.94 1.99 -7.92
CA GLY A 432 -21.65 2.86 -6.97
C GLY A 432 -20.72 3.79 -6.20
N GLY A 433 -19.61 3.27 -5.66
CA GLY A 433 -18.58 4.05 -4.96
C GLY A 433 -17.96 5.12 -5.85
N LEU A 434 -17.60 4.77 -7.09
CA LEU A 434 -17.05 5.73 -8.06
C LEU A 434 -18.09 6.75 -8.52
N ALA A 435 -19.33 6.34 -8.80
CA ALA A 435 -20.39 7.26 -9.19
C ALA A 435 -20.78 8.23 -8.06
N GLY A 436 -20.83 7.74 -6.81
CA GLY A 436 -21.09 8.56 -5.63
C GLY A 436 -19.98 9.59 -5.42
N ALA A 437 -18.72 9.16 -5.47
CA ALA A 437 -17.57 10.05 -5.33
C ALA A 437 -17.49 11.10 -6.47
N LEU A 438 -17.76 10.70 -7.73
CA LEU A 438 -17.80 11.64 -8.85
C LEU A 438 -18.97 12.63 -8.75
N TYR A 439 -20.13 12.19 -8.27
CA TYR A 439 -21.27 13.08 -8.01
C TYR A 439 -20.91 14.11 -6.94
N ASP A 440 -20.31 13.66 -5.83
CA ASP A 440 -19.88 14.53 -4.74
C ASP A 440 -18.86 15.58 -5.21
N VAL A 441 -17.84 15.21 -6.00
CA VAL A 441 -16.90 16.17 -6.63
C VAL A 441 -17.59 17.22 -7.50
N ILE A 442 -18.69 16.84 -8.20
CA ILE A 442 -19.46 17.75 -9.06
C ILE A 442 -20.36 18.68 -8.23
N THR A 443 -20.89 18.22 -7.10
CA THR A 443 -21.76 19.02 -6.22
C THR A 443 -21.03 19.74 -5.08
N ALA A 444 -19.75 19.46 -4.87
CA ALA A 444 -18.94 20.07 -3.83
C ALA A 444 -18.91 21.60 -3.93
N ASP A 445 -19.01 22.27 -2.78
CA ASP A 445 -18.90 23.73 -2.71
C ASP A 445 -17.43 24.14 -2.54
N TYR A 446 -16.85 24.69 -3.61
CA TYR A 446 -15.46 25.17 -3.63
C TYR A 446 -15.30 26.58 -3.04
N SER A 447 -16.38 27.25 -2.61
CA SER A 447 -16.43 28.73 -2.53
C SER A 447 -15.92 29.38 -1.24
N SER A 448 -15.69 28.63 -0.14
CA SER A 448 -15.36 29.22 1.17
C SER A 448 -14.01 28.79 1.76
N ASN A 449 -13.75 27.48 1.90
CA ASN A 449 -12.61 26.98 2.70
C ASN A 449 -11.44 26.36 1.88
N HIS A 450 -11.68 25.98 0.62
CA HIS A 450 -10.68 25.24 -0.17
C HIS A 450 -9.76 26.15 -0.99
N PHE A 451 -10.35 27.04 -1.80
CA PHE A 451 -9.64 28.08 -2.54
C PHE A 451 -9.92 29.46 -1.94
N CYS A 452 -9.30 29.74 -0.81
CA CYS A 452 -9.44 31.04 -0.17
C CYS A 452 -8.89 32.12 -1.11
N ALA A 453 -9.71 33.14 -1.38
CA ALA A 453 -9.24 34.36 -2.01
C ALA A 453 -8.07 34.93 -1.18
N LEU A 454 -7.02 35.38 -1.85
CA LEU A 454 -5.92 36.10 -1.22
C LEU A 454 -6.43 37.50 -0.78
N SER A 455 -7.00 37.56 0.43
CA SER A 455 -7.48 38.79 1.10
C SER A 455 -6.48 39.28 2.14
#